data_AF-A0A924RLT9-F1
#
_entry.id   AF-A0A924RLT9-F1
#
_cell.length_a   1.000
_cell.length_b   1.000
_cell.length_c   1.000
_cell.angle_alpha   90.00
_cell.angle_beta   90.00
_cell.angle_gamma   90.00
#
_symmetry.space_group_name_H-M   'P 1'
#
loop_
_entity.id
_entity.type
_entity.pdbx_description
1 polymer ?
#
loop_
_entity_poly.entity_id
_entity_poly.type
_entity_poly.pdbx_seq_one_letter_code
_entity_poly.pdbx_strand_id
1 'polypeptide(L)'
;MKNKICSLIVIMLFLVQNLCFSQNKTIDRLKRVLNISRLDTAKVNIYNNLANEFKNINADSTAYYGTKANILAIKNKYDFGQANAEMNLGNSNIILSNYNKSLQNFLNA
;
A
#
# COMPACT_ATOMS: atom_id res chain seq x y z
N MET A 1 31.47 2.93 -38.86
CA MET A 1 31.49 2.89 -37.37
C MET A 1 30.20 3.40 -36.74
N LYS A 2 29.66 4.55 -37.18
CA LYS A 2 28.40 5.13 -36.68
C LYS A 2 27.21 4.17 -36.67
N ASN A 3 27.02 3.37 -37.73
CA ASN A 3 25.91 2.41 -37.83
C ASN A 3 26.04 1.22 -36.86
N LYS A 4 27.27 0.81 -36.52
CA LYS A 4 27.53 -0.25 -35.53
C LYS A 4 27.24 0.24 -34.10
N ILE A 5 27.55 1.50 -33.81
CA ILE A 5 27.23 2.15 -32.53
C ILE A 5 25.71 2.29 -32.36
N CYS A 6 24.97 2.73 -33.39
CA CYS A 6 23.51 2.75 -33.36
C CYS A 6 22.91 1.35 -33.12
N SER A 7 23.42 0.32 -33.80
CA SER A 7 22.96 -1.05 -33.61
C SER A 7 23.21 -1.55 -32.18
N LEU A 8 24.36 -1.21 -31.57
CA LEU A 8 24.69 -1.57 -30.20
C LEU A 8 23.76 -0.90 -29.17
N ILE A 9 23.41 0.38 -29.40
CA ILE A 9 22.47 1.12 -28.55
C ILE A 9 21.07 0.50 -28.60
N VAL A 10 20.60 0.09 -29.78
CA VAL A 10 19.29 -0.56 -29.93
C VAL A 10 19.24 -1.91 -29.20
N ILE A 11 20.31 -2.71 -29.27
CA ILE A 11 20.42 -3.98 -28.54
C ILE A 11 20.42 -3.74 -27.02
N MET A 12 21.15 -2.73 -26.56
CA MET A 12 21.18 -2.36 -25.14
C MET A 12 19.80 -1.92 -24.64
N LEU A 13 19.03 -1.16 -25.42
CA LEU A 13 17.66 -0.75 -25.07
C LEU A 13 16.68 -1.94 -25.00
N PHE A 14 16.89 -2.99 -25.80
CA PHE A 14 16.10 -4.23 -25.73
C PHE A 14 16.37 -5.05 -24.46
N LEU A 15 17.59 -4.99 -23.92
CA LEU A 15 17.97 -5.76 -22.73
C LEU A 15 17.44 -5.16 -21.41
N VAL A 16 17.18 -3.85 -21.36
CA VAL A 16 16.73 -3.15 -20.14
C VAL A 16 15.25 -3.41 -19.80
N GLN A 17 14.46 -3.90 -20.75
CA GLN A 17 13.01 -4.14 -20.59
C GLN A 17 12.70 -5.18 -19.48
N ASN A 18 13.58 -6.14 -19.28
CA ASN A 18 13.39 -7.22 -18.31
C ASN A 18 13.73 -6.84 -16.87
N LEU A 19 14.27 -5.64 -16.62
CA LEU A 19 14.63 -5.18 -15.27
C LEU A 19 13.47 -4.46 -14.55
N CYS A 20 12.36 -4.20 -15.23
CA CYS A 20 11.25 -3.41 -14.69
C CYS A 20 10.17 -4.29 -14.07
N PHE A 21 10.43 -4.84 -12.87
CA PHE A 21 9.42 -5.57 -12.08
C PHE A 21 8.60 -4.62 -11.21
N SER A 22 7.68 -3.86 -11.82
CA SER A 22 6.74 -2.97 -11.10
C SER A 22 5.39 -3.64 -10.79
N GLN A 23 5.22 -4.93 -11.08
CA GLN A 23 3.92 -5.60 -10.92
C GLN A 23 3.64 -5.88 -9.45
N ASN A 24 2.70 -5.11 -8.90
CA ASN A 24 2.30 -5.24 -7.51
C ASN A 24 1.32 -6.41 -7.30
N LYS A 25 1.80 -7.63 -7.61
CA LYS A 25 1.02 -8.88 -7.56
C LYS A 25 0.35 -9.08 -6.19
N THR A 26 0.95 -8.56 -5.13
CA THR A 26 0.40 -8.60 -3.77
C THR A 26 -0.87 -7.77 -3.65
N ILE A 27 -0.88 -6.52 -4.14
CA ILE A 27 -2.06 -5.64 -4.09
C ILE A 27 -3.23 -6.26 -4.86
N ASP A 28 -2.99 -6.75 -6.07
CA ASP A 28 -4.05 -7.37 -6.88
C ASP A 28 -4.61 -8.64 -6.22
N ARG A 29 -3.73 -9.43 -5.59
CA ARG A 29 -4.14 -10.59 -4.79
C ARG A 29 -5.00 -10.15 -3.61
N LEU A 30 -4.57 -9.16 -2.84
CA LEU A 30 -5.31 -8.67 -1.68
C LEU A 30 -6.68 -8.12 -2.06
N LYS A 31 -6.80 -7.36 -3.16
CA LYS A 31 -8.09 -6.88 -3.69
C LYS A 31 -9.03 -8.03 -4.06
N ARG A 32 -8.52 -9.10 -4.69
CA ARG A 32 -9.33 -10.29 -4.99
C ARG A 32 -9.79 -11.01 -3.72
N VAL A 33 -8.89 -11.20 -2.75
CA VAL A 33 -9.22 -11.83 -1.46
C VAL A 33 -10.23 -11.00 -0.68
N LEU A 34 -10.13 -9.68 -0.72
CA LEU A 34 -11.08 -8.76 -0.10
C LEU A 34 -12.52 -9.01 -0.61
N ASN A 35 -12.68 -9.16 -1.92
CA ASN A 35 -14.00 -9.33 -2.56
C ASN A 35 -14.71 -10.63 -2.15
N ILE A 36 -13.96 -11.67 -1.82
CA ILE A 36 -14.52 -12.97 -1.42
C ILE A 36 -14.56 -13.17 0.10
N SER A 37 -13.92 -12.30 0.87
CA SER A 37 -13.87 -12.40 2.33
C SER A 37 -15.24 -12.09 2.95
N ARG A 38 -15.70 -12.98 3.83
CA ARG A 38 -17.00 -12.84 4.53
C ARG A 38 -16.87 -12.28 5.93
N LEU A 39 -15.80 -12.63 6.63
CA LEU A 39 -15.57 -12.20 8.01
C LEU A 39 -15.09 -10.74 8.04
N ASP A 40 -15.74 -9.92 8.86
CA ASP A 40 -15.38 -8.51 8.95
C ASP A 40 -13.97 -8.30 9.52
N THR A 41 -13.55 -9.09 10.50
CA THR A 41 -12.16 -9.07 11.02
C THR A 41 -11.14 -9.45 9.95
N ALA A 42 -11.47 -10.40 9.07
CA ALA A 42 -10.62 -10.72 7.93
C ALA A 42 -10.54 -9.56 6.93
N LYS A 43 -11.66 -8.86 6.65
CA LYS A 43 -11.66 -7.65 5.82
C LYS A 43 -10.80 -6.54 6.43
N VAL A 44 -10.88 -6.31 7.75
CA VAL A 44 -10.01 -5.35 8.46
C VAL A 44 -8.54 -5.67 8.22
N ASN A 45 -8.14 -6.93 8.41
CA ASN A 45 -6.76 -7.36 8.18
C ASN A 45 -6.32 -7.17 6.72
N ILE A 46 -7.20 -7.46 5.76
CA ILE A 46 -6.90 -7.27 4.34
C ILE A 46 -6.76 -5.78 4.00
N TYR A 47 -7.61 -4.91 4.54
CA TYR A 47 -7.48 -3.46 4.36
C TYR A 47 -6.19 -2.92 4.97
N ASN A 48 -5.80 -3.37 6.15
CA ASN A 48 -4.52 -3.00 6.76
C ASN A 48 -3.33 -3.46 5.92
N ASN A 49 -3.39 -4.67 5.37
CA ASN A 49 -2.36 -5.16 4.47
C ASN A 49 -2.29 -4.32 3.19
N LEU A 50 -3.44 -3.97 2.59
CA LEU A 50 -3.48 -3.08 1.43
C LEU A 50 -2.84 -1.72 1.76
N ALA A 51 -3.19 -1.11 2.89
CA ALA A 51 -2.58 0.14 3.32
C ALA A 51 -1.05 0.00 3.44
N ASN A 52 -0.55 -1.06 4.07
CA ASN A 52 0.87 -1.31 4.20
C ASN A 52 1.59 -1.49 2.85
N GLU A 53 0.97 -2.19 1.89
CA GLU A 53 1.53 -2.33 0.53
C GLU A 53 1.60 -0.97 -0.20
N PHE A 54 0.64 -0.08 0.04
CA PHE A 54 0.62 1.25 -0.57
C PHE A 54 1.55 2.27 0.10
N LYS A 55 2.06 2.03 1.32
CA LYS A 55 2.78 3.05 2.11
C LYS A 55 3.98 3.67 1.42
N ASN A 56 4.69 2.88 0.60
CA ASN A 56 5.88 3.33 -0.14
C ASN A 56 5.56 3.67 -1.61
N ILE A 57 4.27 3.71 -1.99
CA ILE A 57 3.81 3.83 -3.37
C ILE A 57 2.92 5.05 -3.53
N ASN A 58 1.93 5.17 -2.64
CA ASN A 58 0.93 6.23 -2.70
C ASN A 58 0.33 6.44 -1.29
N ALA A 59 0.62 7.61 -0.70
CA ALA A 59 0.13 7.95 0.63
C ALA A 59 -1.41 8.03 0.66
N ASP A 60 -2.06 8.61 -0.34
CA ASP A 60 -3.52 8.71 -0.37
C ASP A 60 -4.21 7.33 -0.34
N SER A 61 -3.64 6.34 -1.03
CA SER A 61 -4.13 4.96 -1.03
C SER A 61 -3.87 4.29 0.32
N THR A 62 -2.75 4.60 0.96
CA THR A 62 -2.45 4.16 2.34
C THR A 62 -3.50 4.69 3.30
N ALA A 63 -3.79 5.99 3.24
CA ALA A 63 -4.84 6.62 4.03
C ALA A 63 -6.22 6.04 3.74
N TYR A 64 -6.56 5.83 2.47
CA TYR A 64 -7.84 5.28 2.04
C TYR A 64 -8.10 3.91 2.65
N TYR A 65 -7.17 2.96 2.49
CA TYR A 65 -7.33 1.61 3.01
C TYR A 65 -7.17 1.55 4.54
N GLY A 66 -6.28 2.34 5.13
CA GLY A 66 -6.16 2.48 6.58
C GLY A 66 -7.46 3.00 7.22
N THR A 67 -8.11 3.98 6.59
CA THR A 67 -9.40 4.50 7.06
C THR A 67 -10.50 3.43 6.99
N LYS A 68 -10.55 2.66 5.89
CA LYS A 68 -11.50 1.53 5.76
C LYS A 68 -11.27 0.47 6.84
N ALA A 69 -10.01 0.14 7.14
CA ALA A 69 -9.65 -0.77 8.21
C ALA A 69 -10.10 -0.23 9.58
N ASN A 70 -9.79 1.04 9.89
CA ASN A 70 -10.11 1.65 11.18
C ASN A 70 -11.63 1.67 11.45
N ILE A 71 -12.42 2.18 10.49
CA ILE A 71 -13.89 2.25 10.62
C ILE A 71 -14.48 0.87 10.86
N LEU A 72 -14.03 -0.14 10.11
CA LEU A 72 -14.55 -1.50 10.24
C LEU A 72 -14.07 -2.17 11.54
N ALA A 73 -12.84 -1.88 11.99
CA ALA A 73 -12.28 -2.39 13.24
C ALA A 73 -13.06 -1.85 14.45
N ILE A 74 -13.31 -0.53 14.50
CA ILE A 74 -14.11 0.11 15.56
C ILE A 74 -15.51 -0.50 15.61
N LYS A 75 -16.17 -0.64 14.45
CA LYS A 75 -17.51 -1.25 14.37
C LYS A 75 -17.55 -2.67 14.96
N ASN A 76 -16.48 -3.42 14.76
CA ASN A 76 -16.38 -4.82 15.19
C ASN A 76 -15.65 -5.00 16.54
N LYS A 77 -15.28 -3.91 17.23
CA LYS A 77 -14.49 -3.94 18.48
C LYS A 77 -13.22 -4.79 18.34
N TYR A 78 -12.54 -4.63 17.21
CA TYR A 78 -11.34 -5.39 16.88
C TYR A 78 -10.10 -4.52 17.06
N ASP A 79 -9.69 -4.36 18.31
CA ASP A 79 -8.67 -3.40 18.76
C ASP A 79 -7.33 -3.60 18.04
N PHE A 80 -6.90 -4.84 17.85
CA PHE A 80 -5.67 -5.12 17.09
C PHE A 80 -5.75 -4.66 15.64
N GLY A 81 -6.91 -4.78 15.00
CA GLY A 81 -7.14 -4.27 13.65
C GLY A 81 -7.15 -2.75 13.61
N GLN A 82 -7.69 -2.10 14.65
CA GLN A 82 -7.68 -0.65 14.79
C GLN A 82 -6.27 -0.11 15.00
N ALA A 83 -5.48 -0.70 15.90
CA ALA A 83 -4.09 -0.32 16.15
C ALA A 83 -3.25 -0.32 14.86
N ASN A 84 -3.36 -1.38 14.06
CA ASN A 84 -2.68 -1.46 12.77
C ASN A 84 -3.17 -0.40 11.77
N ALA A 85 -4.46 -0.06 11.80
CA ALA A 85 -5.03 0.97 10.94
C ALA A 85 -4.50 2.35 11.32
N GLU A 86 -4.43 2.66 12.62
CA GLU A 86 -3.86 3.89 13.16
C GLU A 86 -2.36 4.00 12.82
N MET A 87 -1.58 2.93 12.93
CA MET A 87 -0.18 2.91 12.47
C MET A 87 -0.05 3.25 10.97
N ASN A 88 -0.90 2.68 10.12
CA ASN A 88 -0.91 2.98 8.68
C ASN A 88 -1.30 4.43 8.38
N LEU A 89 -2.31 4.95 9.07
CA LEU A 89 -2.75 6.34 8.96
C LEU A 89 -1.66 7.31 9.43
N GLY A 90 -0.98 6.98 10.52
CA GLY A 90 0.16 7.74 11.03
C GLY A 90 1.28 7.84 9.99
N ASN A 91 1.69 6.70 9.41
CA ASN A 91 2.69 6.67 8.34
C ASN A 91 2.26 7.47 7.11
N SER A 92 1.00 7.33 6.69
CA SER A 92 0.47 8.12 5.58
C SER A 92 0.51 9.63 5.87
N ASN A 93 0.19 10.04 7.10
CA ASN A 93 0.20 11.43 7.50
C ASN A 93 1.61 12.01 7.61
N ILE A 94 2.64 11.22 7.93
CA ILE A 94 4.04 11.66 7.80
C ILE A 94 4.33 12.06 6.35
N ILE A 95 4.02 11.17 5.40
CA ILE A 95 4.34 11.39 3.97
C ILE A 95 3.57 12.61 3.42
N LEU A 96 2.34 12.81 3.89
CA LEU A 96 1.51 13.96 3.54
C LEU A 96 1.86 15.23 4.35
N SER A 97 2.94 15.23 5.14
CA SER A 97 3.36 16.34 6.01
C SER A 97 2.34 16.80 7.06
N ASN A 98 1.37 15.94 7.39
CA ASN A 98 0.34 16.17 8.41
C ASN A 98 0.82 15.68 9.79
N TYR A 99 1.93 16.21 10.29
CA TYR A 99 2.60 15.69 11.49
C TYR A 99 1.73 15.64 12.75
N ASN A 100 0.87 16.64 12.96
CA ASN A 100 -0.06 16.64 14.11
C ASN A 100 -1.04 15.47 14.05
N LYS A 101 -1.59 15.18 12.86
CA LYS A 101 -2.48 14.03 12.66
C LYS A 101 -1.71 12.72 12.83
N SER A 102 -0.50 12.65 12.28
CA SER A 102 0.36 11.48 12.44
C SER A 102 0.64 11.15 13.91
N LEU A 103 0.98 12.16 14.72
CA LEU A 103 1.18 11.97 16.15
C LEU A 103 -0.10 11.46 16.83
N GLN A 104 -1.25 12.05 16.53
CA GLN A 104 -2.54 11.59 17.04
C GLN A 104 -2.80 10.13 16.67
N ASN A 105 -2.54 9.74 15.42
CA ASN A 105 -2.71 8.37 14.96
C ASN A 105 -1.80 7.40 15.75
N PHE A 106 -0.53 7.73 15.93
CA PHE A 106 0.37 6.85 16.69
C PHE A 106 0.05 6.77 18.18
N LEU A 107 -0.54 7.79 18.77
CA LEU A 107 -1.04 7.74 20.15
C LEU A 107 -2.31 6.90 20.30
N ASN A 108 -3.08 6.75 19.22
CA ASN A 108 -4.30 5.94 19.18
C ASN A 108 -4.04 4.48 18.77
N ALA A 109 -2.81 4.16 18.34
CA ALA A 109 -2.39 2.82 17.94
C ALA A 109 -2.02 1.96 19.16
#